data_AF-A0A661C5U4-F1
#
_entry.id   AF-A0A661C5U4-F1
#
_cell.length_a   1.000
_cell.length_b   1.000
_cell.length_c   1.000
_cell.angle_alpha   90.00
_cell.angle_beta   90.00
_cell.angle_gamma   90.00
#
_symmetry.space_group_name_H-M   'P 1'
#
loop_
_entity.id
_entity.type
_entity.pdbx_description
1 polymer ?
#
loop_
_entity_poly.entity_id
_entity_poly.type
_entity_poly.pdbx_seq_one_letter_code
_entity_poly.pdbx_strand_id
1 'polypeptide(L)'
;MNLDRVGYGDNVPDEINVIIEIPAHSDPVKYEIDKATGAMFVDRFLSTAMHYPCNYGYVPHTLSKDGDPVDVLVLAPVPLISGSAICCRPVG
;
A
#
# COMPACT_ATOMS: atom_id res chain seq x y z
N MET A 1 13.25 5.19 -5.62
CA MET A 1 12.37 6.27 -5.10
C MET A 1 12.68 6.44 -3.61
N ASN A 2 12.54 7.63 -3.04
CA ASN A 2 12.80 7.86 -1.62
C ASN A 2 11.46 7.92 -0.86
N LEU A 3 10.87 6.75 -0.65
CA LEU A 3 9.51 6.61 -0.10
C LEU A 3 9.41 7.07 1.35
N ASP A 4 10.52 7.04 2.09
CA ASP A 4 10.63 7.53 3.48
C ASP A 4 10.44 9.04 3.62
N ARG A 5 10.37 9.77 2.49
CA ARG A 5 10.07 11.22 2.48
C ARG A 5 8.60 11.53 2.22
N VAL A 6 7.77 10.52 1.96
CA VAL A 6 6.33 10.69 1.77
C VAL A 6 5.68 10.75 3.14
N GLY A 7 5.14 11.92 3.51
CA GLY A 7 4.43 12.09 4.78
C GLY A 7 3.13 11.27 4.84
N TYR A 8 2.61 11.04 6.05
CA TYR A 8 1.36 10.28 6.29
C TYR A 8 0.10 10.94 5.72
N GLY A 9 0.15 12.22 5.33
CA GLY A 9 -0.97 13.00 4.80
C GLY A 9 -0.98 14.42 5.38
N ASP A 10 -1.54 15.39 4.65
CA ASP A 10 -1.56 16.79 5.07
C ASP A 10 -2.75 17.11 6.02
N ASN A 11 -3.80 16.29 6.03
CA ASN A 11 -5.02 16.52 6.82
C ASN A 11 -5.54 15.22 7.47
N VAL A 12 -4.74 14.61 8.33
CA VAL A 12 -5.11 13.36 9.03
C VAL A 12 -6.13 13.64 10.15
N PRO A 13 -7.18 12.80 10.33
CA PRO A 13 -7.42 11.50 9.70
C PRO A 13 -8.26 11.53 8.42
N ASP A 14 -8.69 12.71 7.96
CA ASP A 14 -9.61 12.84 6.83
C ASP A 14 -8.92 12.58 5.47
N GLU A 15 -7.63 12.84 5.36
CA GLU A 15 -6.82 12.60 4.16
C GLU A 15 -5.46 12.00 4.54
N ILE A 16 -5.13 10.87 3.92
CA ILE A 16 -3.90 10.11 4.14
C ILE A 16 -3.20 9.81 2.82
N ASN A 17 -1.89 9.71 2.85
CA ASN A 17 -1.12 9.17 1.72
C ASN A 17 -0.98 7.65 1.88
N VAL A 18 -1.17 6.92 0.79
CA VAL A 18 -0.98 5.46 0.73
C VAL A 18 0.04 5.14 -0.35
N ILE A 19 1.06 4.36 0.00
CA ILE A 19 2.03 3.82 -0.94
C ILE A 19 1.52 2.45 -1.41
N ILE A 20 1.32 2.30 -2.71
CA ILE A 20 0.75 1.09 -3.30
C ILE A 20 1.81 -0.01 -3.42
N GLU A 21 1.50 -1.20 -2.95
CA GLU A 21 2.36 -2.38 -3.10
C GLU A 21 1.80 -3.34 -4.16
N ILE A 22 0.47 -3.56 -4.11
CA ILE A 22 -0.21 -4.52 -4.97
C ILE A 22 -1.32 -3.79 -5.74
N PRO A 23 -1.25 -3.71 -7.07
CA PRO A 23 -2.30 -3.14 -7.90
C PRO A 23 -3.59 -3.96 -7.82
N ALA A 24 -4.74 -3.30 -7.97
CA ALA A 24 -6.02 -4.01 -8.09
C ALA A 24 -5.98 -5.01 -9.26
N HIS A 25 -6.51 -6.21 -9.05
CA HIS A 25 -6.61 -7.28 -10.06
C HIS A 25 -5.27 -7.74 -10.66
N SER A 26 -4.14 -7.49 -10.01
CA SER A 26 -2.82 -7.96 -10.46
C SER A 26 -2.67 -9.48 -10.32
N ASP A 27 -1.60 -10.02 -10.90
CA ASP A 27 -1.18 -11.40 -10.66
C ASP A 27 -1.07 -11.73 -9.16
N PRO A 28 -1.29 -13.01 -8.77
CA PRO A 28 -1.38 -13.44 -7.37
C PRO A 28 0.00 -13.48 -6.68
N VAL A 29 0.65 -12.34 -6.56
CA VAL A 29 1.94 -12.14 -5.88
C VAL A 29 1.74 -11.08 -4.80
N LYS A 30 2.07 -11.42 -3.55
CA LYS A 30 2.14 -10.45 -2.47
C LYS A 30 3.50 -9.76 -2.57
N TYR A 31 3.48 -8.53 -3.06
CA TYR A 31 4.61 -7.62 -2.98
C TYR A 31 4.59 -6.87 -1.65
N GLU A 32 5.76 -6.52 -1.17
CA GLU A 32 5.95 -5.73 0.04
C GLU A 32 7.18 -4.85 -0.12
N ILE A 33 7.14 -3.63 0.39
CA ILE A 33 8.28 -2.73 0.40
C ILE A 33 9.14 -3.03 1.63
N ASP A 34 10.39 -3.42 1.38
CA ASP A 34 11.36 -3.55 2.45
C ASP A 34 11.74 -2.17 2.98
N LYS A 35 11.47 -1.93 4.27
CA LYS A 35 11.66 -0.61 4.93
C LYS A 35 13.13 -0.19 5.00
N ALA A 36 14.08 -1.13 4.99
CA ALA A 36 15.50 -0.82 5.09
C ALA A 36 16.10 -0.36 3.76
N THR A 37 15.65 -0.96 2.65
CA THR A 37 16.20 -0.71 1.31
C THR A 37 15.29 0.14 0.43
N GLY A 38 14.00 0.25 0.76
CA GLY A 38 12.97 0.87 -0.07
C GLY A 38 12.68 0.09 -1.36
N ALA A 39 13.13 -1.16 -1.46
CA ALA A 39 12.93 -2.01 -2.63
C ALA A 39 11.65 -2.84 -2.49
N MET A 40 11.07 -3.20 -3.63
CA MET A 40 9.89 -4.06 -3.70
C MET A 40 10.35 -5.52 -3.66
N PHE A 41 9.94 -6.26 -2.63
CA PHE A 41 10.22 -7.67 -2.47
C PHE A 41 8.99 -8.50 -2.76
N VAL A 42 9.23 -9.72 -3.24
CA VAL A 42 8.21 -10.77 -3.30
C VAL A 42 8.19 -11.42 -1.93
N ASP A 43 7.12 -11.20 -1.15
CA ASP A 43 6.89 -11.90 0.11
C ASP A 43 6.50 -13.36 -0.19
N ARG A 44 5.48 -13.53 -1.03
CA ARG A 44 4.99 -14.86 -1.44
C ARG A 44 4.12 -14.83 -2.69
N PHE A 45 3.99 -15.99 -3.32
CA PHE A 45 2.94 -16.27 -4.30
C PHE A 45 1.67 -16.72 -3.56
N LEU A 46 0.50 -16.20 -3.96
CA LEU A 46 -0.77 -16.63 -3.38
C LEU A 46 -1.16 -18.00 -3.97
N SER A 47 -1.58 -18.91 -3.12
CA SER A 47 -1.97 -20.27 -3.50
C SER A 47 -3.44 -20.38 -3.95
N THR A 48 -4.26 -19.39 -3.61
CA THR A 48 -5.67 -19.33 -3.98
C THR A 48 -5.83 -18.63 -5.33
N ALA A 49 -6.84 -19.04 -6.11
CA ALA A 49 -7.23 -18.39 -7.36
C ALA A 49 -8.02 -17.10 -7.08
N MET A 50 -7.43 -16.18 -6.31
CA MET A 50 -8.01 -14.90 -5.91
C MET A 50 -7.05 -13.76 -6.24
N HIS A 51 -7.63 -12.59 -6.51
CA HIS A 51 -6.89 -11.35 -6.76
C HIS A 51 -7.35 -10.28 -5.77
N TYR A 52 -6.48 -9.30 -5.50
CA TYR A 52 -6.85 -8.15 -4.70
C TYR A 52 -7.94 -7.34 -5.45
N PRO A 53 -9.12 -7.11 -4.84
CA PRO A 53 -10.22 -6.40 -5.50
C PRO A 53 -10.01 -4.87 -5.55
N CYS A 54 -9.06 -4.36 -4.78
CA CYS A 54 -8.67 -2.96 -4.68
C CYS A 54 -7.15 -2.88 -4.66
N ASN A 55 -6.58 -1.69 -4.85
CA ASN A 55 -5.15 -1.52 -4.65
C ASN A 55 -4.84 -1.68 -3.17
N TYR A 56 -3.77 -2.38 -2.85
CA TYR A 56 -3.33 -2.59 -1.47
C TYR A 56 -2.00 -1.88 -1.25
N GLY A 57 -1.85 -1.29 -0.08
CA GLY A 57 -0.67 -0.56 0.32
C GLY A 57 -0.76 -0.14 1.78
N TYR A 58 0.14 0.74 2.19
CA TYR A 58 0.25 1.18 3.57
C TYR A 58 0.39 2.71 3.71
N VAL A 59 0.05 3.23 4.88
CA VAL A 59 0.27 4.64 5.25
C VAL A 59 1.69 4.79 5.82
N PRO A 60 2.59 5.56 5.19
CA PRO A 60 3.94 5.75 5.70
C PRO A 60 3.93 6.42 7.07
N HIS A 61 4.96 6.19 7.87
CA HIS A 61 5.13 6.80 9.20
C HIS A 61 3.97 6.55 10.19
N THR A 62 3.28 5.42 10.06
CA THR A 62 2.31 4.93 11.04
C THR A 62 2.82 3.64 11.69
N LEU A 63 2.19 3.24 12.80
CA LEU A 63 2.52 2.00 13.50
C LEU A 63 1.24 1.33 14.02
N SER A 64 0.95 0.16 13.46
CA SER A 64 -0.10 -0.75 13.88
C SER A 64 0.38 -1.63 15.05
N LYS A 65 -0.52 -2.45 15.59
CA LYS A 65 -0.28 -3.29 16.78
C LYS A 65 0.65 -4.48 16.52
N ASP A 66 0.80 -4.87 15.25
CA ASP A 66 1.71 -5.92 14.77
C ASP A 66 3.15 -5.39 14.54
N GLY A 67 3.36 -4.07 14.61
CA GLY A 67 4.66 -3.44 14.39
C GLY A 67 4.87 -2.95 12.96
N ASP A 68 3.88 -3.10 12.09
CA ASP A 68 3.91 -2.63 10.70
C ASP A 68 3.12 -1.33 10.52
N PRO A 69 3.31 -0.58 9.42
CA PRO A 69 2.48 0.57 9.13
C PRO A 69 1.03 0.13 8.90
N VAL A 70 0.09 1.07 9.00
CA VAL A 70 -1.32 0.79 8.80
C VAL A 70 -1.60 0.43 7.34
N ASP A 71 -2.18 -0.74 7.13
CA ASP A 71 -2.62 -1.24 5.83
C ASP A 71 -3.90 -0.56 5.34
N VAL A 72 -3.99 -0.35 4.03
CA VAL A 72 -5.14 0.30 3.39
C VAL A 72 -5.49 -0.39 2.06
N LEU A 73 -6.79 -0.62 1.86
CA LEU A 73 -7.36 -0.93 0.54
C LEU A 73 -7.88 0.36 -0.11
N VAL A 74 -7.31 0.70 -1.27
CA VAL A 74 -7.67 1.90 -2.03
C VAL A 74 -8.50 1.51 -3.25
N LEU A 75 -9.79 1.84 -3.18
CA LEU A 75 -10.70 1.73 -4.32
C LEU A 75 -10.39 2.87 -5.30
N ALA A 76 -10.06 2.52 -6.55
CA ALA A 76 -9.78 3.47 -7.62
C ALA A 76 -10.40 2.98 -8.94
N PRO A 77 -10.65 3.88 -9.92
CA PRO A 77 -11.22 3.50 -11.21
C PRO A 77 -10.33 2.57 -12.05
N VAL A 78 -9.03 2.55 -11.77
CA VAL A 78 -8.02 1.74 -12.47
C VAL A 78 -6.98 1.20 -11.49
N PRO A 79 -6.30 0.08 -11.80
CA PRO A 79 -5.14 -0.38 -11.04
C PRO A 79 -4.02 0.65 -11.05
N LEU A 80 -3.38 0.84 -9.90
CA LEU A 80 -2.26 1.77 -9.74
C LEU A 80 -0.92 1.06 -9.90
N ILE A 81 0.15 1.82 -10.12
CA ILE A 81 1.50 1.27 -10.27
C ILE A 81 2.08 0.98 -8.88
N SER A 82 2.70 -0.17 -8.68
CA SER A 82 3.40 -0.47 -7.44
C SER A 82 4.53 0.54 -7.17
N GLY A 83 4.64 1.00 -5.93
CA GLY A 83 5.53 2.08 -5.49
C GLY A 83 5.00 3.49 -5.74
N SER A 84 3.83 3.66 -6.37
CA SER A 84 3.17 4.96 -6.46
C SER A 84 2.53 5.36 -5.13
N ALA A 85 2.44 6.67 -4.87
CA ALA A 85 1.73 7.21 -3.72
C ALA A 85 0.42 7.88 -4.18
N ILE A 86 -0.66 7.68 -3.42
CA ILE A 86 -1.97 8.29 -3.67
C ILE A 86 -2.51 8.91 -2.39
N CYS A 87 -3.03 10.13 -2.47
CA CYS A 87 -3.82 10.72 -1.38
C CYS A 87 -5.25 10.18 -1.45
N CYS A 88 -5.77 9.67 -0.34
CA CYS A 88 -7.13 9.16 -0.25
C CYS A 88 -7.77 9.47 1.11
N ARG A 89 -9.10 9.33 1.18
CA ARG A 89 -9.90 9.52 2.38
C ARG A 89 -10.33 8.17 2.95
N PRO A 90 -10.07 7.88 4.24
CA PRO A 90 -10.59 6.67 4.89
C PRO A 90 -12.13 6.67 4.94
N VAL A 91 -12.74 5.50 4.76
CA VAL A 91 -14.20 5.34 4.75
C VAL A 91 -14.72 4.19 5.61
N GLY A 92 -13.84 3.37 6.18
CA GLY A 92 -14.17 2.19 6.99
C GLY A 92 -12.94 1.37 7.32
#